data_AF-A0A9P4HYK2-F1
#
_entry.id   AF-A0A9P4HYK2-F1
#
_cell.length_a   1.000
_cell.length_b   1.000
_cell.length_c   1.000
_cell.angle_alpha   90.00
_cell.angle_beta   90.00
_cell.angle_gamma   90.00
#
_symmetry.space_group_name_H-M   'P 1'
#
loop_
_entity.id
_entity.type
_entity.pdbx_description
1 polymer ?
#
loop_
_entity_poly.entity_id
_entity_poly.type
_entity_poly.pdbx_seq_one_letter_code
_entity_poly.pdbx_strand_id
1 'polypeptide(L)'
;MLRTLARRAAEPSKETLNAYNNPYRAKRLWPPDLSKLSPKHQFRLERKYKRRSALRYQRPGWIKGVKLVQYGTMICTGCSWMS
;
A
#
# COMPACT_ATOMS: atom_id res chain seq x y z
N MET A 1 -9.12 -23.58 -13.84
CA MET A 1 -9.41 -22.59 -12.79
C MET A 1 -9.44 -23.18 -11.37
N LEU A 2 -10.01 -24.37 -11.14
CA LEU A 2 -10.06 -24.98 -9.79
C LEU A 2 -8.70 -25.45 -9.26
N ARG A 3 -7.84 -26.01 -10.14
CA ARG A 3 -6.49 -26.47 -9.77
C ARG A 3 -5.61 -25.38 -9.13
N THR A 4 -5.76 -24.13 -9.57
CA THR A 4 -5.02 -22.99 -9.01
C THR A 4 -5.54 -22.54 -7.64
N LEU A 5 -6.83 -22.73 -7.37
CA LEU A 5 -7.43 -22.43 -6.06
C LEU A 5 -7.01 -23.48 -5.03
N ALA A 6 -7.07 -24.76 -5.38
CA ALA A 6 -6.60 -25.85 -4.53
C ALA A 6 -5.10 -25.69 -4.20
N ARG A 7 -4.29 -25.32 -5.20
CA ARG A 7 -2.87 -25.02 -4.99
C ARG A 7 -2.64 -23.85 -4.04
N ARG A 8 -3.43 -22.77 -4.13
CA ARG A 8 -3.34 -21.62 -3.20
C ARG A 8 -3.81 -21.96 -1.78
N ALA A 9 -4.86 -22.76 -1.65
CA ALA A 9 -5.37 -23.20 -0.35
C ALA A 9 -4.39 -24.13 0.39
N ALA A 10 -3.60 -24.89 -0.37
CA ALA A 10 -2.56 -25.77 0.16
C ALA A 10 -1.20 -25.06 0.35
N GLU A 11 -1.06 -23.76 0.05
CA GLU A 11 0.19 -23.04 0.35
C GLU A 11 0.32 -22.90 1.88
N PRO A 12 1.43 -23.39 2.49
CA PRO A 12 1.69 -23.12 3.90
C PRO A 12 1.78 -21.60 4.11
N SER A 13 1.35 -21.11 5.28
CA SER A 13 1.40 -19.68 5.60
C SER A 13 2.83 -19.17 5.40
N LYS A 14 3.02 -18.34 4.38
CA LYS A 14 4.30 -17.68 4.14
C LYS A 14 4.56 -16.81 5.35
N GLU A 15 5.58 -17.15 6.14
CA GLU A 15 6.01 -16.30 7.24
C GLU A 15 6.14 -14.87 6.72
N THR A 16 5.53 -13.92 7.41
CA THR A 16 5.62 -12.52 7.02
C THR A 16 7.06 -12.10 7.22
N LEU A 17 7.81 -12.01 6.10
CA LEU A 17 9.19 -11.54 6.11
C LEU A 17 9.19 -10.09 6.58
N ASN A 18 9.42 -9.90 7.88
CA ASN A 18 9.59 -8.61 8.51
C ASN A 18 11.02 -8.12 8.33
N ALA A 19 11.25 -6.81 8.50
CA ALA A 19 12.59 -6.22 8.38
C ALA A 19 13.64 -6.91 9.27
N TYR A 20 13.21 -7.51 10.38
CA TYR A 20 14.05 -8.22 11.35
C TYR A 20 14.16 -9.74 11.10
N ASN A 21 13.22 -10.35 10.37
CA ASN A 21 13.15 -11.81 10.15
C ASN A 21 13.56 -12.22 8.72
N ASN A 22 14.00 -11.28 7.88
CA ASN A 22 14.32 -11.58 6.49
C ASN A 22 15.75 -12.13 6.34
N PRO A 23 15.95 -13.38 5.86
CA PRO A 23 17.28 -13.93 5.59
C PRO A 23 18.06 -13.12 4.54
N TYR A 24 17.35 -12.44 3.63
CA TYR A 24 17.91 -11.55 2.63
C TYR A 24 17.82 -10.09 3.10
N ARG A 25 18.68 -9.71 4.04
CA ARG A 25 18.76 -8.35 4.57
C ARG A 25 19.31 -7.35 3.56
N ALA A 26 18.65 -6.20 3.44
CA ALA A 26 19.12 -5.11 2.57
C ALA A 26 20.42 -4.51 3.11
N LYS A 27 21.43 -4.33 2.24
CA LYS A 27 22.72 -3.72 2.62
C LYS A 27 22.58 -2.27 3.12
N ARG A 28 21.53 -1.57 2.69
CA ARG A 28 21.21 -0.21 3.14
C ARG A 28 19.77 -0.21 3.66
N LEU A 29 19.58 0.31 4.87
CA LEU A 29 18.26 0.54 5.43
C LEU A 29 17.58 1.65 4.60
N TRP A 30 16.36 1.39 4.17
CA TRP A 30 15.46 2.41 3.66
C TRP A 30 14.53 2.80 4.82
N PRO A 31 14.14 4.07 5.03
CA PRO A 31 14.50 5.28 4.30
C PRO A 31 15.87 5.83 4.71
N PRO A 32 16.57 6.55 3.82
CA PRO A 32 17.76 7.30 4.21
C PRO A 32 17.37 8.43 5.16
N ASP A 33 18.21 8.71 6.16
CA ASP A 33 18.04 9.88 7.02
C ASP A 33 18.11 11.17 6.17
N LEU A 34 16.96 11.82 5.94
CA LEU A 34 16.89 13.02 5.10
C LEU A 34 17.68 14.19 5.70
N SER A 35 17.83 14.23 7.03
CA SER A 35 18.58 15.25 7.76
C SER A 35 20.09 15.21 7.52
N LYS A 36 20.63 14.05 7.13
CA LYS A 36 22.07 13.86 6.84
C LYS A 36 22.40 14.10 5.37
N LEU A 37 21.39 14.38 4.53
CA LEU A 37 21.53 14.50 3.09
C LEU A 37 21.75 15.97 2.68
N SER A 38 22.60 16.19 1.67
CA SER A 38 22.78 17.54 1.11
C SER A 38 21.43 18.13 0.64
N PRO A 39 21.15 19.43 0.89
CA PRO A 39 19.88 20.07 0.52
C PRO A 39 19.49 19.91 -0.95
N LYS A 40 20.47 19.93 -1.86
CA LYS A 40 20.25 19.71 -3.30
C LYS A 40 19.67 18.32 -3.57
N HIS A 41 20.16 17.31 -2.85
CA HIS A 41 19.69 15.94 -2.99
C HIS A 41 18.32 15.74 -2.35
N GLN A 42 18.07 16.37 -1.19
CA GLN A 42 16.76 16.38 -0.53
C GLN A 42 15.68 16.93 -1.46
N PHE A 43 15.89 18.11 -2.06
CA PHE A 43 14.93 18.73 -2.98
C PHE A 43 14.62 17.83 -4.19
N ARG A 44 15.63 17.12 -4.71
CA ARG A 44 15.45 16.17 -5.82
C ARG A 44 14.59 14.97 -5.41
N LEU A 45 14.73 14.47 -4.18
CA LEU A 45 13.91 13.39 -3.64
C LEU A 45 12.48 13.86 -3.40
N GLU A 46 12.28 15.01 -2.78
CA GLU A 46 10.96 15.61 -2.56
C GLU A 46 10.21 15.80 -3.87
N ARG A 47 10.87 16.37 -4.89
CA ARG A 47 10.31 16.53 -6.24
C ARG A 47 9.91 15.18 -6.85
N LYS A 48 10.74 14.15 -6.71
CA LYS A 48 10.45 12.79 -7.22
C LYS A 48 9.26 12.17 -6.48
N TYR A 49 9.18 12.36 -5.16
CA TYR A 49 8.09 11.87 -4.34
C TYR A 49 6.76 12.51 -4.74
N LYS A 50 6.69 13.84 -4.83
CA LYS A 50 5.50 14.59 -5.26
C LYS A 50 4.99 14.14 -6.63
N ARG A 51 5.89 13.90 -7.59
CA ARG A 51 5.50 13.37 -8.92
C ARG A 51 4.89 11.98 -8.83
N ARG A 52 5.51 11.07 -8.07
CA ARG A 52 5.02 9.69 -7.92
C ARG A 52 3.68 9.63 -7.19
N SER A 53 3.47 10.45 -6.16
CA SER A 53 2.20 10.49 -5.44
C SER A 53 1.08 11.04 -6.31
N ALA A 54 1.32 12.10 -7.09
CA ALA A 54 0.35 12.64 -8.05
C ALA A 54 -0.07 11.59 -9.10
N LEU A 55 0.91 10.90 -9.70
CA LEU A 55 0.64 9.83 -10.67
C LEU A 55 -0.15 8.66 -10.06
N ARG A 56 0.16 8.28 -8.81
CA ARG A 56 -0.56 7.20 -8.11
C ARG A 56 -1.98 7.63 -7.76
N TYR A 57 -2.18 8.88 -7.36
CA TYR A 57 -3.48 9.44 -7.08
C TYR A 57 -4.35 9.50 -8.35
N GLN A 58 -3.78 9.91 -9.48
CA GLN A 58 -4.45 10.01 -10.78
C GLN A 58 -4.85 8.66 -11.40
N ARG A 59 -4.44 7.51 -10.86
CA ARG A 59 -4.83 6.18 -11.37
C ARG A 59 -6.01 5.63 -10.54
N PRO A 60 -7.27 6.04 -10.77
CA PRO A 60 -8.40 5.39 -10.12
C PRO A 60 -8.54 3.98 -10.69
N GLY A 61 -8.26 2.97 -9.86
CA GLY A 61 -8.58 1.58 -10.17
C GLY A 61 -9.98 1.23 -9.69
N TRP A 62 -10.47 0.06 -10.10
CA TRP A 62 -11.73 -0.54 -9.64
C TRP A 62 -11.92 -0.49 -8.12
N ILE A 63 -10.83 -0.70 -7.37
CA ILE A 63 -10.82 -0.66 -5.89
C ILE A 63 -11.33 0.69 -5.33
N LYS A 64 -11.06 1.82 -5.99
CA LYS A 64 -11.58 3.12 -5.52
C LYS A 64 -13.10 3.18 -5.61
N GLY A 65 -13.69 2.61 -6.67
CA GLY A 65 -15.14 2.51 -6.83
C GLY A 65 -15.78 1.60 -5.78
N VAL A 66 -15.20 0.41 -5.56
CA VAL A 66 -15.68 -0.53 -4.52
C VAL A 66 -15.67 0.12 -3.13
N LYS A 67 -14.65 0.91 -2.80
CA LYS A 67 -14.59 1.64 -1.53
C LYS A 67 -15.68 2.72 -1.41
N LEU A 68 -15.99 3.43 -2.50
CA LEU A 68 -17.07 4.42 -2.50
C LEU A 68 -18.42 3.75 -2.22
N VAL A 69 -18.69 2.61 -2.87
CA VAL A 69 -19.90 1.81 -2.63
C VAL A 69 -19.94 1.33 -1.18
N GLN A 70 -18.83 0.80 -0.66
CA GLN A 70 -18.74 0.34 0.72
C GLN A 70 -19.09 1.45 1.74
N TYR A 71 -18.54 2.65 1.56
CA TYR A 71 -18.89 3.80 2.41
C TYR A 71 -20.34 4.26 2.21
N GLY A 72 -20.83 4.27 0.97
CA GLY A 72 -22.22 4.60 0.66
C GLY A 72 -23.21 3.66 1.34
N THR A 73 -22.93 2.35 1.31
CA THR A 73 -23.74 1.34 2.02
C THR A 73 -23.70 1.59 3.53
N MET A 74 -22.53 1.82 4.12
CA MET A 74 -22.40 2.08 5.57
C MET A 74 -23.23 3.29 6.03
N ILE A 75 -23.15 4.40 5.28
CA ILE A 75 -23.94 5.62 5.56
C ILE A 75 -25.44 5.33 5.44
N CYS A 76 -25.85 4.63 4.39
CA CYS A 76 -27.26 4.32 4.14
C CYS A 76 -27.86 3.42 5.24
N THR A 77 -27.12 2.41 5.70
CA THR A 77 -27.53 1.58 6.85
C THR A 77 -27.49 2.34 8.18
N GLY A 78 -26.53 3.24 8.38
CA GLY A 78 -26.44 4.06 9.61
C GLY A 78 -27.59 5.05 9.76
N CYS A 79 -28.02 5.68 8.66
CA CYS A 79 -29.22 6.54 8.66
C CYS A 79 -30.51 5.77 8.95
N SER A 80 -30.59 4.50 8.54
CA SER A 80 -31.75 3.63 8.83
C SER A 80 -31.88 3.21 10.29
N TRP A 81 -30.83 3.39 11.11
CA TRP A 81 -30.83 3.08 12.55
C TRP A 81 -31.03 4.32 13.44
N MET A 82 -31.06 5.52 12.85
CA MET A 82 -31.15 6.79 13.57
C MET A 82 -32.44 7.57 13.26
N SER A 83 -33.37 6.96 12.51
CA SER A 83 -34.78 7.37 12.34
C SER A 83 -35.66 6.28 12.94
#